data_AF-A0A9W9YT69-F1
#
_entry.id   AF-A0A9W9YT69-F1
#
_cell.length_a   1.000
_cell.length_b   1.000
_cell.length_c   1.000
_cell.angle_alpha   90.00
_cell.angle_beta   90.00
_cell.angle_gamma   90.00
#
_symmetry.space_group_name_H-M   'P 1'
#
loop_
_entity.id
_entity.type
_entity.pdbx_description
1 polymer ?
#
loop_
_entity_poly.entity_id
_entity_poly.type
_entity_poly.pdbx_seq_one_letter_code
_entity_poly.pdbx_strand_id
1 'polypeptide(L)'
;MTLFVITVRFRSLVPNGVLLYAANDLQIPTHFISLELVNGRLVFKYNAGFRTVKVMSTFNNYSDGGYEYTVRLLRIDQFGAMLVSNKDYGNKREGDLKLALVINSPFYYGGVPQGINLTKLECNGVGFIGCMGPLEIQNADSQIKTFNPRTDRDEGDSNYNYKPCYNEIQAQAGFYGDGHIVYDANYSLPAKTDIEIIFRTTTRSGLLLSITNSSGPGSVTVEQLDGQILLIFNDERNSSVIRWTDPSIPVDGQYNASFHLCDNKFHRVLVKRNFSGVELRVDDHAPVLGTVPASYPLNHGTFHIGGVPDGSGFQTHSGMSHKGLTGCVQGLKIEGQSAGLIRNTLLHNVQQGCNAPRAA
;
A
#
# COMPACT_ATOMS: atom_id res chain seq x y z
N MET A 1 2.72 -40.06 15.20
CA MET A 1 2.53 -38.62 15.50
C MET A 1 2.73 -37.89 14.20
N THR A 2 1.75 -37.12 13.74
CA THR A 2 1.94 -36.31 12.52
C THR A 2 2.43 -34.93 12.92
N LEU A 3 3.70 -34.65 12.63
CA LEU A 3 4.36 -33.38 12.96
C LEU A 3 4.97 -32.76 11.70
N PHE A 4 4.80 -31.45 11.56
CA PHE A 4 5.59 -30.63 10.66
C PHE A 4 5.76 -29.22 11.22
N VAL A 5 6.79 -28.53 10.73
CA VAL A 5 7.00 -27.10 10.94
C VAL A 5 7.04 -26.41 9.58
N ILE A 6 6.25 -25.37 9.40
CA ILE A 6 6.33 -24.49 8.22
C ILE A 6 6.94 -23.17 8.64
N THR A 7 8.01 -22.75 7.98
CA THR A 7 8.61 -21.43 8.15
C THR A 7 8.23 -20.54 6.97
N VAL A 8 7.58 -19.41 7.27
CA VAL A 8 7.22 -18.36 6.31
C VAL A 8 8.00 -17.11 6.68
N ARG A 9 8.65 -16.48 5.71
CA ARG A 9 9.31 -15.17 5.89
C ARG A 9 8.61 -14.14 5.02
N PHE A 10 8.21 -13.01 5.59
CA PHE A 10 7.51 -11.98 4.82
C PHE A 10 7.77 -10.56 5.34
N ARG A 11 7.54 -9.57 4.47
CA ARG A 11 7.40 -8.14 4.80
C ARG A 11 6.11 -7.65 4.19
N SER A 12 5.16 -7.20 4.99
CA SER A 12 3.86 -6.80 4.47
C SER A 12 3.80 -5.31 4.19
N LEU A 13 3.11 -4.95 3.10
CA LEU A 13 2.72 -3.57 2.78
C LEU A 13 1.21 -3.34 2.97
N VAL A 14 0.47 -4.37 3.41
CA VAL A 14 -1.00 -4.34 3.55
C VAL A 14 -1.46 -5.08 4.81
N PRO A 15 -2.57 -4.65 5.44
CA PRO A 15 -3.08 -5.28 6.65
C PRO A 15 -3.82 -6.59 6.39
N ASN A 16 -4.21 -6.85 5.14
CA ASN A 16 -4.99 -8.02 4.76
C ASN A 16 -4.37 -8.74 3.55
N GLY A 17 -4.22 -10.06 3.66
CA GLY A 17 -3.74 -10.89 2.55
C GLY A 17 -3.47 -12.35 2.93
N VAL A 18 -3.65 -13.27 1.98
CA VAL A 18 -3.31 -14.69 2.15
C VAL A 18 -1.81 -14.88 1.96
N LEU A 19 -1.12 -15.40 2.98
CA LEU A 19 0.31 -15.71 2.92
C LEU A 19 0.55 -17.15 2.43
N LEU A 20 -0.24 -18.11 2.92
CA LEU A 20 -0.12 -19.53 2.56
C LEU A 20 -1.50 -20.18 2.53
N TYR A 21 -1.77 -21.02 1.54
CA TYR A 21 -2.97 -21.87 1.49
C TYR A 21 -2.70 -23.20 0.77
N ALA A 22 -3.23 -24.30 1.31
CA ALA A 22 -3.30 -25.57 0.61
C ALA A 22 -4.49 -26.39 1.14
N ALA A 23 -5.07 -27.24 0.30
CA ALA A 23 -6.22 -28.06 0.64
C ALA A 23 -6.19 -29.45 -0.03
N ASN A 24 -7.03 -30.37 0.43
CA ASN A 24 -7.29 -31.61 -0.29
C ASN A 24 -8.11 -31.40 -1.57
N ASP A 25 -9.02 -30.43 -1.54
CA ASP A 25 -9.92 -30.06 -2.62
C ASP A 25 -10.22 -28.56 -2.52
N LEU A 26 -10.08 -27.81 -3.62
CA LEU A 26 -10.26 -26.36 -3.63
C LEU A 26 -11.72 -25.92 -3.68
N GLN A 27 -12.65 -26.80 -4.04
CA GLN A 27 -14.09 -26.53 -4.07
C GLN A 27 -14.76 -26.97 -2.76
N ILE A 28 -14.30 -28.08 -2.17
CA ILE A 28 -14.86 -28.65 -0.94
C ILE A 28 -13.74 -28.95 0.07
N PRO A 29 -13.09 -27.92 0.63
CA PRO A 29 -11.94 -28.09 1.53
C PRO A 29 -12.36 -28.68 2.88
N THR A 30 -12.18 -29.99 3.05
CA THR A 30 -12.35 -30.71 4.32
C THR A 30 -11.03 -30.87 5.07
N HIS A 31 -9.91 -30.87 4.34
CA HIS A 31 -8.57 -30.77 4.89
C HIS A 31 -7.89 -29.54 4.29
N PHE A 32 -7.36 -28.67 5.13
CA PHE A 32 -6.67 -27.47 4.66
C PHE A 32 -5.66 -26.96 5.69
N ILE A 33 -4.78 -26.09 5.21
CA ILE A 33 -3.90 -25.25 6.01
C ILE A 33 -3.93 -23.84 5.44
N SER A 34 -3.98 -22.81 6.29
CA SER A 34 -3.86 -21.43 5.88
C SER A 34 -3.05 -20.58 6.87
N LEU A 35 -2.34 -19.59 6.33
CA LEU A 35 -1.78 -18.47 7.07
C LEU A 35 -2.25 -17.18 6.40
N GLU A 36 -2.88 -16.30 7.16
CA GLU A 36 -3.46 -15.06 6.66
C GLU A 36 -3.07 -13.88 7.55
N LEU A 37 -2.85 -12.71 6.94
CA LEU A 37 -2.86 -11.43 7.65
C LEU A 37 -4.29 -10.89 7.64
N VAL A 38 -4.87 -10.66 8.81
CA VAL A 38 -6.24 -10.15 9.01
C VAL A 38 -6.17 -8.90 9.88
N ASN A 39 -6.37 -7.72 9.29
CA ASN A 39 -6.22 -6.42 9.95
C ASN A 39 -4.90 -6.31 10.74
N GLY A 40 -3.80 -6.74 10.11
CA GLY A 40 -2.45 -6.73 10.67
C GLY A 40 -2.14 -7.84 11.68
N ARG A 41 -3.10 -8.71 12.02
CA ARG A 41 -2.91 -9.92 12.85
C ARG A 41 -2.60 -11.13 11.98
N LEU A 42 -1.74 -12.02 12.45
CA LEU A 42 -1.52 -13.32 11.82
C LEU A 42 -2.56 -14.33 12.32
N VAL A 43 -3.17 -15.05 11.38
CA VAL A 43 -4.15 -16.09 11.65
C VAL A 43 -3.69 -17.38 10.97
N PHE A 44 -3.29 -18.36 11.78
CA PHE A 44 -2.95 -19.71 11.34
C PHE A 44 -4.14 -20.65 11.57
N LYS A 45 -4.55 -21.36 10.52
CA LYS A 45 -5.59 -22.39 10.61
C LYS A 45 -5.14 -23.69 9.97
N TYR A 46 -5.62 -24.79 10.51
CA TYR A 46 -5.67 -26.05 9.77
C TYR A 46 -6.88 -26.88 10.19
N ASN A 47 -7.35 -27.73 9.28
CA ASN A 47 -8.34 -28.76 9.55
C ASN A 47 -7.88 -30.08 8.91
N ALA A 48 -8.01 -31.19 9.63
CA ALA A 48 -7.63 -32.52 9.19
C ALA A 48 -8.86 -33.47 9.14
N GLY A 49 -10.00 -32.97 8.64
CA GLY A 49 -11.25 -33.72 8.53
C GLY A 49 -12.13 -33.76 9.80
N PHE A 50 -11.85 -32.89 10.79
CA PHE A 50 -12.61 -32.82 12.04
C PHE A 50 -12.88 -31.37 12.41
N ARG A 51 -12.22 -30.84 13.45
CA ARG A 51 -12.32 -29.45 13.88
C ARG A 51 -11.16 -28.63 13.35
N THR A 52 -11.44 -27.35 13.11
CA THR A 52 -10.42 -26.39 12.69
C THR A 52 -9.67 -25.88 13.93
N VAL A 53 -8.37 -26.11 13.98
CA VAL A 53 -7.50 -25.44 14.94
C VAL A 53 -7.20 -24.05 14.39
N LYS A 54 -7.51 -23.00 15.16
CA LYS A 54 -7.25 -21.59 14.82
C LYS A 54 -6.34 -20.96 15.88
N VAL A 55 -5.16 -20.52 15.45
CA VAL A 55 -4.18 -19.80 16.27
C VAL A 55 -4.06 -18.38 15.74
N MET A 56 -4.18 -17.39 16.63
CA MET A 56 -4.07 -15.98 16.27
C MET A 56 -2.90 -15.34 17.01
N SER A 57 -2.28 -14.36 16.39
CA SER A 57 -1.26 -13.54 17.03
C SER A 57 -1.86 -12.57 18.05
N THR A 58 -1.09 -12.27 19.09
CA THR A 58 -1.47 -11.28 20.10
C THR A 58 -1.38 -9.86 19.53
N PHE A 59 -0.34 -9.58 18.74
CA PHE A 59 -0.14 -8.29 18.10
C PHE A 59 -0.86 -8.19 16.75
N ASN A 60 -1.11 -6.95 16.30
CA ASN A 60 -1.78 -6.60 15.05
C ASN A 60 -0.97 -5.64 14.16
N ASN A 61 0.34 -5.52 14.38
CA ASN A 61 1.23 -4.62 13.65
C ASN A 61 2.18 -5.36 12.69
N TYR A 62 1.80 -6.55 12.23
CA TYR A 62 2.60 -7.33 11.27
C TYR A 62 2.51 -6.79 9.84
N SER A 63 1.71 -5.74 9.64
CA SER A 63 1.60 -4.97 8.41
C SER A 63 2.39 -3.66 8.41
N ASP A 64 3.01 -3.30 9.53
CA ASP A 64 3.47 -1.94 9.74
C ASP A 64 4.94 -1.81 9.32
N GLY A 65 5.26 -0.75 8.57
CA GLY A 65 6.64 -0.31 8.34
C GLY A 65 7.51 -1.19 7.43
N GLY A 66 6.98 -2.29 6.87
CA GLY A 66 7.72 -3.18 5.97
C GLY A 66 8.84 -3.97 6.65
N TYR A 67 8.76 -4.16 7.97
CA TYR A 67 9.65 -5.02 8.73
C TYR A 67 9.53 -6.48 8.29
N GLU A 68 10.65 -7.20 8.37
CA GLU A 68 10.68 -8.63 8.08
C GLU A 68 10.26 -9.45 9.29
N TYR A 69 9.35 -10.38 9.05
CA TYR A 69 8.88 -11.33 10.04
C TYR A 69 9.15 -12.76 9.56
N THR A 70 9.72 -13.57 10.45
CA THR A 70 9.78 -15.02 10.32
C THR A 70 8.70 -15.65 11.20
N VAL A 71 7.78 -16.40 10.60
CA VAL A 71 6.69 -17.12 11.27
C VAL A 71 6.96 -18.61 11.17
N ARG A 72 6.97 -19.30 12.31
CA ARG A 72 7.07 -20.76 12.40
C ARG A 72 5.73 -21.32 12.85
N LEU A 73 5.11 -22.12 11.99
CA LEU A 73 3.85 -22.81 12.22
C LEU A 73 4.13 -24.26 12.56
N LEU A 74 3.82 -24.65 13.78
CA LEU A 74 3.93 -26.04 14.25
C LEU A 74 2.56 -26.69 14.22
N ARG A 75 2.50 -27.90 13.67
CA ARG A 75 1.37 -28.82 13.86
C ARG A 75 1.84 -30.09 14.53
N ILE A 76 1.10 -30.53 15.55
CA ILE A 76 1.18 -31.85 16.17
C ILE A 76 -0.24 -32.39 16.31
N ASP A 77 -0.66 -33.23 15.37
CA ASP A 77 -2.02 -33.78 15.34
C ASP A 77 -3.11 -32.67 15.46
N GLN A 78 -3.85 -32.57 16.57
CA GLN A 78 -4.86 -31.53 16.87
C GLN A 78 -4.35 -30.35 17.70
N PHE A 79 -3.04 -30.21 17.84
CA PHE A 79 -2.38 -29.05 18.44
C PHE A 79 -1.62 -28.24 17.38
N GLY A 80 -1.90 -26.94 17.34
CA GLY A 80 -1.21 -25.97 16.51
C GLY A 80 -0.51 -24.92 17.37
N ALA A 81 0.67 -24.47 16.94
CA ALA A 81 1.34 -23.33 17.52
C ALA A 81 1.94 -22.42 16.44
N MET A 82 2.06 -21.14 16.75
CA MET A 82 2.64 -20.11 15.89
C MET A 82 3.63 -19.31 16.70
N LEU A 83 4.86 -19.19 16.20
CA LEU A 83 5.93 -18.34 16.76
C LEU A 83 6.34 -17.30 15.72
N VAL A 84 6.38 -16.02 16.09
CA VAL A 84 6.71 -14.91 15.17
C VAL A 84 7.94 -14.17 15.67
N SER A 85 9.08 -14.30 14.98
CA SER A 85 10.33 -13.53 15.16
C SER A 85 10.76 -13.29 16.62
N ASN A 86 10.56 -14.27 17.50
CA ASN A 86 10.77 -14.20 18.97
C ASN A 86 9.94 -13.12 19.71
N LYS A 87 8.96 -12.52 19.05
CA LYS A 87 8.09 -11.45 19.58
C LYS A 87 6.75 -11.96 20.08
N ASP A 88 6.18 -12.97 19.43
CA ASP A 88 4.81 -13.42 19.69
C ASP A 88 4.70 -14.93 19.56
N TYR A 89 3.88 -15.51 20.43
CA TYR A 89 3.64 -16.94 20.51
C TYR A 89 2.17 -17.20 20.83
N GLY A 90 1.53 -18.02 20.00
CA GLY A 90 0.17 -18.50 20.23
C GLY A 90 0.10 -20.00 20.02
N ASN A 91 -0.80 -20.67 20.74
CA ASN A 91 -1.12 -22.07 20.49
C ASN A 91 -2.60 -22.37 20.74
N LYS A 92 -3.07 -23.48 20.19
CA LYS A 92 -4.43 -23.97 20.38
C LYS A 92 -4.46 -25.48 20.19
N ARG A 93 -5.33 -26.15 20.96
CA ARG A 93 -5.68 -27.56 20.79
C ARG A 93 -7.18 -27.72 20.60
N GLU A 94 -7.59 -28.54 19.65
CA GLU A 94 -9.00 -28.89 19.40
C GLU A 94 -9.22 -30.41 19.52
N GLY A 95 -9.01 -30.92 20.74
CA GLY A 95 -9.11 -32.34 21.08
C GLY A 95 -7.80 -33.11 20.93
N ASP A 96 -7.90 -34.44 21.04
CA ASP A 96 -6.74 -35.34 21.17
C ASP A 96 -6.65 -36.42 20.08
N LEU A 97 -7.48 -36.30 19.04
CA LEU A 97 -7.47 -37.22 17.91
C LEU A 97 -6.18 -37.08 17.09
N LYS A 98 -5.63 -38.23 16.68
CA LYS A 98 -4.42 -38.32 15.85
C LYS A 98 -4.81 -38.50 14.38
N LEU A 99 -5.15 -37.40 13.72
CA LEU A 99 -5.63 -37.39 12.33
C LEU A 99 -4.51 -36.99 11.36
N ALA A 100 -4.44 -37.66 10.21
CA ALA A 100 -3.56 -37.27 9.12
C ALA A 100 -4.11 -36.03 8.39
N LEU A 101 -3.24 -35.08 8.06
CA LEU A 101 -3.58 -33.98 7.16
C LEU A 101 -3.30 -34.41 5.72
N VAL A 102 -4.34 -34.55 4.91
CA VAL A 102 -4.24 -34.89 3.49
C VAL A 102 -4.35 -33.61 2.68
N ILE A 103 -3.34 -33.33 1.84
CA ILE A 103 -3.29 -32.17 0.95
C ILE A 103 -2.97 -32.69 -0.45
N ASN A 104 -3.81 -32.36 -1.43
CA ASN A 104 -3.63 -32.78 -2.82
C ASN A 104 -3.39 -31.59 -3.75
N SER A 105 -3.73 -30.37 -3.32
CA SER A 105 -3.41 -29.16 -4.07
C SER A 105 -1.92 -28.81 -3.94
N PRO A 106 -1.39 -28.00 -4.87
CA PRO A 106 -0.17 -27.22 -4.61
C PRO A 106 -0.31 -26.36 -3.35
N PHE A 107 0.83 -25.93 -2.80
CA PHE A 107 0.86 -24.86 -1.81
C PHE A 107 0.83 -23.52 -2.54
N TYR A 108 -0.24 -22.77 -2.35
CA TYR A 108 -0.36 -21.40 -2.85
C TYR A 108 0.28 -20.45 -1.84
N TYR A 109 1.23 -19.64 -2.31
CA TYR A 109 2.08 -18.80 -1.46
C TYR A 109 2.00 -17.34 -1.94
N GLY A 110 1.44 -16.46 -1.11
CA GLY A 110 1.14 -15.06 -1.43
C GLY A 110 -0.25 -14.80 -2.05
N GLY A 111 -1.06 -15.84 -2.28
CA GLY A 111 -2.40 -15.71 -2.84
C GLY A 111 -3.09 -17.06 -3.01
N VAL A 112 -4.21 -17.06 -3.73
CA VAL A 112 -4.98 -18.26 -4.09
C VAL A 112 -5.47 -18.13 -5.54
N PRO A 113 -5.71 -19.24 -6.26
CA PRO A 113 -6.20 -19.18 -7.64
C PRO A 113 -7.66 -18.72 -7.70
N GLN A 114 -8.09 -18.27 -8.87
CA GLN A 114 -9.48 -17.86 -9.09
C GLN A 114 -10.43 -19.06 -9.06
N GLY A 115 -11.68 -18.82 -8.66
CA GLY A 115 -12.74 -19.82 -8.71
C GLY A 115 -12.71 -20.88 -7.60
N ILE A 116 -11.88 -20.71 -6.56
CA ILE A 116 -11.88 -21.62 -5.40
C ILE A 116 -12.95 -21.26 -4.37
N ASN A 117 -13.24 -22.18 -3.47
CA ASN A 117 -14.09 -21.94 -2.32
C ASN A 117 -13.34 -21.17 -1.21
N LEU A 118 -13.79 -19.94 -0.95
CA LEU A 118 -13.15 -19.04 0.01
C LEU A 118 -13.69 -19.14 1.43
N THR A 119 -14.68 -20.01 1.71
CA THR A 119 -15.36 -20.10 3.02
C THR A 119 -14.44 -20.47 4.19
N LYS A 120 -13.26 -21.02 3.90
CA LYS A 120 -12.26 -21.37 4.92
C LYS A 120 -11.23 -20.27 5.17
N LEU A 121 -11.24 -19.18 4.39
CA LEU A 121 -10.30 -18.06 4.49
C LEU A 121 -10.95 -16.87 5.22
N GLU A 122 -10.21 -16.17 6.07
CA GLU A 122 -10.69 -14.96 6.75
C GLU A 122 -10.68 -13.74 5.81
N CYS A 123 -9.71 -13.67 4.89
CA CYS A 123 -9.51 -12.51 4.02
C CYS A 123 -10.21 -12.61 2.67
N ASN A 124 -11.19 -13.49 2.50
CA ASN A 124 -11.90 -13.70 1.23
C ASN A 124 -10.95 -13.89 0.03
N GLY A 125 -9.83 -14.60 0.22
CA GLY A 125 -8.87 -14.89 -0.85
C GLY A 125 -8.07 -13.69 -1.37
N VAL A 126 -8.11 -12.54 -0.70
CA VAL A 126 -7.37 -11.35 -1.12
C VAL A 126 -5.86 -11.66 -1.14
N GLY A 127 -5.22 -11.46 -2.29
CA GLY A 127 -3.78 -11.70 -2.47
C GLY A 127 -2.91 -10.78 -1.62
N PHE A 128 -1.78 -11.30 -1.16
CA PHE A 128 -0.80 -10.57 -0.36
C PHE A 128 -0.03 -9.54 -1.21
N ILE A 129 0.30 -8.39 -0.62
CA ILE A 129 1.16 -7.38 -1.25
C ILE A 129 2.34 -7.11 -0.31
N GLY A 130 3.52 -7.50 -0.75
CA GLY A 130 4.74 -7.37 0.03
C GLY A 130 5.83 -8.33 -0.45
N CYS A 131 6.80 -8.57 0.41
CA CYS A 131 7.92 -9.46 0.13
C CYS A 131 7.70 -10.81 0.78
N MET A 132 8.02 -11.87 0.04
CA MET A 132 7.96 -13.25 0.51
C MET A 132 9.34 -13.87 0.33
N GLY A 133 9.91 -14.39 1.41
CA GLY A 133 11.12 -15.20 1.38
C GLY A 133 10.81 -16.66 1.08
N PRO A 134 11.84 -17.53 1.04
CA PRO A 134 11.64 -18.97 0.84
C PRO A 134 10.66 -19.56 1.85
N LEU A 135 9.80 -20.46 1.38
CA LEU A 135 8.93 -21.28 2.20
C LEU A 135 9.70 -22.56 2.57
N GLU A 136 9.82 -22.86 3.86
CA GLU A 136 10.49 -24.07 4.34
C GLU A 136 9.48 -24.97 5.04
N ILE A 137 9.45 -26.26 4.70
CA ILE A 137 8.61 -27.26 5.37
C ILE A 137 9.52 -28.35 5.91
N GLN A 138 9.54 -28.49 7.24
CA GLN A 138 10.26 -29.52 7.96
C GLN A 138 9.29 -30.64 8.37
N ASN A 139 9.61 -31.88 8.02
CA ASN A 139 8.83 -33.06 8.42
C ASN A 139 9.27 -33.61 9.80
N ALA A 140 8.61 -34.67 10.26
CA ALA A 140 8.92 -35.32 11.53
C ALA A 140 10.34 -35.93 11.59
N ASP A 141 10.91 -36.30 10.44
CA ASP A 141 12.27 -36.84 10.31
C ASP A 141 13.34 -35.75 10.21
N SER A 142 12.99 -34.50 10.50
CA SER A 142 13.85 -33.31 10.43
C SER A 142 14.36 -32.97 9.02
N GLN A 143 13.82 -33.59 7.97
CA GLN A 143 14.12 -33.22 6.59
C GLN A 143 13.39 -31.93 6.22
N ILE A 144 14.10 -31.00 5.57
CA ILE A 144 13.57 -29.70 5.15
C ILE A 144 13.43 -29.69 3.63
N LYS A 145 12.24 -29.36 3.15
CA LYS A 145 12.01 -28.96 1.76
C LYS A 145 11.87 -27.45 1.69
N THR A 146 12.58 -26.83 0.75
CA THR A 146 12.57 -25.39 0.54
C THR A 146 11.96 -25.09 -0.82
N PHE A 147 11.05 -24.13 -0.86
CA PHE A 147 10.47 -23.57 -2.08
C PHE A 147 10.87 -22.11 -2.18
N ASN A 148 11.61 -21.76 -3.23
CA ASN A 148 11.96 -20.39 -3.54
C ASN A 148 10.92 -19.80 -4.52
N PRO A 149 10.10 -18.82 -4.10
CA PRO A 149 9.05 -18.25 -4.94
C PRO A 149 9.58 -17.60 -6.23
N ARG A 150 10.88 -17.30 -6.31
CA ARG A 150 11.52 -16.72 -7.49
C ARG A 150 11.89 -17.75 -8.55
N THR A 151 12.38 -18.93 -8.14
CA THR A 151 13.00 -19.91 -9.06
C THR A 151 12.18 -21.18 -9.23
N ASP A 152 11.36 -21.52 -8.24
CA ASP A 152 10.70 -22.84 -8.17
C ASP A 152 9.21 -22.74 -8.53
N ARG A 153 8.76 -21.56 -8.99
CA ARG A 153 7.36 -21.29 -9.32
C ARG A 153 6.89 -22.09 -10.54
N ASP A 154 5.61 -22.43 -10.55
CA ASP A 154 4.93 -22.91 -11.75
C ASP A 154 4.48 -21.72 -12.60
N GLU A 155 5.10 -21.54 -13.77
CA GLU A 155 4.78 -20.41 -14.68
C GLU A 155 3.40 -20.53 -15.34
N GLY A 156 2.81 -21.73 -15.40
CA GLY A 156 1.48 -21.96 -15.99
C GLY A 156 0.33 -21.49 -15.10
N ASP A 157 0.48 -21.65 -13.78
CA ASP A 157 -0.56 -21.32 -12.80
C ASP A 157 -0.33 -20.00 -12.04
N SER A 158 0.87 -19.41 -12.16
CA SER A 158 1.26 -18.21 -11.40
C SER A 158 1.16 -16.92 -12.23
N ASN A 159 -0.01 -16.29 -12.25
CA ASN A 159 -0.20 -14.99 -12.93
C ASN A 159 -0.04 -13.80 -11.95
N TYR A 160 1.17 -13.57 -11.44
CA TYR A 160 1.48 -12.38 -10.64
C TYR A 160 2.80 -11.72 -11.05
N ASN A 161 2.79 -10.39 -11.14
CA ASN A 161 3.96 -9.59 -11.45
C ASN A 161 4.84 -9.51 -10.19
N TYR A 162 6.09 -9.95 -10.27
CA TYR A 162 7.03 -9.89 -9.15
C TYR A 162 8.25 -9.05 -9.52
N LYS A 163 8.77 -8.33 -8.52
CA LYS A 163 10.05 -7.64 -8.60
C LYS A 163 10.91 -8.07 -7.40
N PRO A 164 12.24 -8.05 -7.50
CA PRO A 164 13.10 -8.22 -6.34
C PRO A 164 12.72 -7.21 -5.26
N CYS A 165 12.61 -7.68 -4.02
CA CYS A 165 12.38 -6.79 -2.90
C CYS A 165 13.65 -6.01 -2.55
N TYR A 166 13.46 -4.73 -2.26
CA TYR A 166 14.53 -3.90 -1.72
C TYR A 166 14.80 -4.28 -0.26
N ASN A 167 16.06 -4.09 0.17
CA ASN A 167 16.51 -4.42 1.53
C ASN A 167 15.79 -3.61 2.60
N GLU A 168 15.29 -2.42 2.27
CA GLU A 168 14.49 -1.57 3.14
C GLU A 168 13.31 -1.04 2.32
N ILE A 169 12.12 -1.57 2.55
CA ILE A 169 10.91 -1.20 1.80
C ILE A 169 9.80 -0.81 2.78
N GLN A 170 9.12 0.30 2.51
CA GLN A 170 8.00 0.78 3.32
C GLN A 170 6.70 0.70 2.52
N ALA A 171 5.56 0.58 3.21
CA ALA A 171 4.21 0.52 2.65
C ALA A 171 3.79 1.86 2.02
N GLN A 172 4.36 2.18 0.86
CA GLN A 172 4.31 3.49 0.20
C GLN A 172 4.29 3.32 -1.32
N ALA A 173 3.87 4.33 -2.05
CA ALA A 173 3.94 4.33 -3.51
C ALA A 173 5.24 5.00 -3.98
N GLY A 174 6.03 4.31 -4.80
CA GLY A 174 7.26 4.84 -5.39
C GLY A 174 7.05 5.33 -6.82
N PHE A 175 7.56 6.53 -7.12
CA PHE A 175 7.41 7.20 -8.41
C PHE A 175 8.78 7.55 -9.00
N TYR A 176 8.92 7.38 -10.32
CA TYR A 176 10.17 7.61 -11.06
C TYR A 176 10.12 8.80 -12.02
N GLY A 177 9.05 9.61 -11.94
CA GLY A 177 8.83 10.79 -12.79
C GLY A 177 7.85 10.58 -13.95
N ASP A 178 7.55 9.34 -14.32
CA ASP A 178 6.68 8.93 -15.43
C ASP A 178 5.46 8.10 -14.98
N GLY A 179 5.32 7.88 -13.67
CA GLY A 179 4.25 7.09 -13.09
C GLY A 179 3.12 7.94 -12.51
N HIS A 180 1.93 7.35 -12.41
CA HIS A 180 0.79 7.94 -11.72
C HIS A 180 -0.13 6.87 -11.12
N ILE A 181 -0.88 7.28 -10.09
CA ILE A 181 -1.98 6.49 -9.52
C ILE A 181 -3.28 7.16 -9.91
N VAL A 182 -4.23 6.41 -10.46
CA VAL A 182 -5.64 6.83 -10.47
C VAL A 182 -6.28 6.33 -9.18
N TYR A 183 -6.50 7.26 -8.25
CA TYR A 183 -7.10 6.97 -6.95
C TYR A 183 -8.61 6.74 -7.07
N ASP A 184 -9.29 7.64 -7.80
CA ASP A 184 -10.70 7.55 -8.09
C ASP A 184 -10.96 8.19 -9.46
N ALA A 185 -11.61 7.46 -10.36
CA ALA A 185 -11.93 7.92 -11.72
C ALA A 185 -13.23 8.73 -11.81
N ASN A 186 -13.98 8.83 -10.71
CA ASN A 186 -15.26 9.51 -10.63
C ASN A 186 -15.42 10.27 -9.31
N TYR A 187 -14.35 10.95 -8.90
CA TYR A 187 -14.27 11.71 -7.67
C TYR A 187 -15.07 13.01 -7.75
N SER A 188 -15.85 13.31 -6.72
CA SER A 188 -16.54 14.59 -6.59
C SER A 188 -15.90 15.40 -5.46
N LEU A 189 -15.24 16.49 -5.81
CA LEU A 189 -14.56 17.36 -4.84
C LEU A 189 -15.59 18.20 -4.08
N PRO A 190 -15.75 18.02 -2.76
CA PRO A 190 -16.73 18.77 -1.99
C PRO A 190 -16.35 20.26 -1.84
N ALA A 191 -17.35 21.09 -1.55
CA ALA A 191 -17.14 22.51 -1.22
C ALA A 191 -16.36 22.69 0.09
N LYS A 192 -16.45 21.71 1.01
CA LYS A 192 -15.67 21.66 2.25
C LYS A 192 -14.93 20.33 2.32
N THR A 193 -13.60 20.37 2.34
CA THR A 193 -12.79 19.15 2.42
C THR A 193 -11.39 19.41 2.94
N ASP A 194 -10.79 18.42 3.59
CA ASP A 194 -9.41 18.35 4.03
C ASP A 194 -8.68 17.22 3.28
N ILE A 195 -7.64 17.56 2.52
CA ILE A 195 -6.79 16.60 1.78
C ILE A 195 -5.36 16.74 2.28
N GLU A 196 -4.77 15.64 2.73
CA GLU A 196 -3.39 15.56 3.23
C GLU A 196 -2.59 14.56 2.40
N ILE A 197 -1.44 14.99 1.89
CA ILE A 197 -0.45 14.10 1.27
C ILE A 197 0.86 14.16 2.04
N ILE A 198 1.43 12.99 2.32
CA ILE A 198 2.77 12.86 2.92
C ILE A 198 3.70 12.28 1.86
N PHE A 199 4.72 13.04 1.49
CA PHE A 199 5.61 12.68 0.38
C PHE A 199 7.07 12.96 0.74
N ARG A 200 7.98 12.30 0.02
CA ARG A 200 9.41 12.65 0.00
C ARG A 200 9.89 12.68 -1.45
N THR A 201 10.80 13.58 -1.78
CA THR A 201 11.36 13.71 -3.12
C THR A 201 12.83 14.10 -3.08
N THR A 202 13.55 13.88 -4.17
CA THR A 202 14.89 14.43 -4.42
C THR A 202 14.89 15.47 -5.53
N THR A 203 13.72 15.75 -6.13
CA THR A 203 13.54 16.76 -7.17
C THR A 203 12.84 17.98 -6.60
N ARG A 204 13.22 19.17 -7.10
CA ARG A 204 12.59 20.44 -6.68
C ARG A 204 11.23 20.68 -7.33
N SER A 205 10.88 19.90 -8.35
CA SER A 205 9.62 20.02 -9.07
C SER A 205 9.03 18.64 -9.31
N GLY A 206 7.70 18.55 -9.23
CA GLY A 206 6.96 17.32 -9.44
C GLY A 206 5.48 17.47 -9.07
N LEU A 207 4.60 16.83 -9.83
CA LEU A 207 3.18 16.78 -9.52
C LEU A 207 2.92 15.90 -8.29
N LEU A 208 2.18 16.40 -7.30
CA LEU A 208 1.79 15.62 -6.11
C LEU A 208 0.39 15.04 -6.26
N LEU A 209 -0.58 15.88 -6.62
CA LEU A 209 -1.96 15.46 -6.89
C LEU A 209 -2.61 16.33 -7.98
N SER A 210 -3.55 15.72 -8.69
CA SER A 210 -4.37 16.41 -9.69
C SER A 210 -5.77 15.81 -9.71
N ILE A 211 -6.79 16.65 -9.61
CA ILE A 211 -8.18 16.27 -9.83
C ILE A 211 -8.65 17.03 -11.05
N THR A 212 -8.94 16.33 -12.15
CA THR A 212 -9.36 16.93 -13.42
C THR A 212 -10.76 16.51 -13.77
N ASN A 213 -11.63 17.46 -14.10
CA ASN A 213 -13.00 17.17 -14.53
C ASN A 213 -12.98 16.37 -15.83
N SER A 214 -13.64 15.20 -15.86
CA SER A 214 -13.66 14.33 -17.04
C SER A 214 -14.53 14.88 -18.18
N SER A 215 -15.45 15.79 -17.88
CA SER A 215 -16.48 16.29 -18.79
C SER A 215 -16.29 17.75 -19.21
N GLY A 216 -15.19 18.39 -18.79
CA GLY A 216 -14.97 19.79 -19.13
C GLY A 216 -13.78 20.44 -18.42
N PRO A 217 -13.62 21.76 -18.61
CA PRO A 217 -12.64 22.58 -17.90
C PRO A 217 -12.92 22.64 -16.39
N GLY A 218 -11.86 22.53 -15.58
CA GLY A 218 -11.97 22.39 -14.13
C GLY A 218 -10.89 21.47 -13.58
N SER A 219 -9.93 22.01 -12.82
CA SER A 219 -8.89 21.19 -12.18
C SER A 219 -8.44 21.71 -10.83
N VAL A 220 -8.10 20.81 -9.91
CA VAL A 220 -7.40 21.15 -8.66
C VAL A 220 -6.09 20.42 -8.62
N THR A 221 -5.00 21.16 -8.56
CA THR A 221 -3.64 20.64 -8.64
C THR A 221 -2.86 21.06 -7.40
N VAL A 222 -2.14 20.12 -6.79
CA VAL A 222 -1.02 20.45 -5.88
C VAL A 222 0.26 19.93 -6.49
N GLU A 223 1.22 20.83 -6.68
CA GLU A 223 2.51 20.52 -7.26
C GLU A 223 3.63 21.22 -6.49
N GLN A 224 4.78 20.57 -6.48
CA GLN A 224 6.02 21.24 -6.09
C GLN A 224 6.62 21.89 -7.34
N LEU A 225 7.03 23.15 -7.21
CA LEU A 225 7.71 23.89 -8.28
C LEU A 225 8.88 24.67 -7.69
N ASP A 226 10.10 24.34 -8.12
CA ASP A 226 11.33 24.97 -7.67
C ASP A 226 11.47 25.07 -6.14
N GLY A 227 10.92 24.09 -5.40
CA GLY A 227 10.95 24.06 -3.93
C GLY A 227 9.79 24.78 -3.23
N GLN A 228 8.86 25.36 -3.99
CA GLN A 228 7.59 25.90 -3.49
C GLN A 228 6.49 24.86 -3.61
N ILE A 229 5.40 25.03 -2.85
CA ILE A 229 4.16 24.27 -3.05
C ILE A 229 3.10 25.20 -3.63
N LEU A 230 2.57 24.81 -4.79
CA LEU A 230 1.48 25.50 -5.46
C LEU A 230 0.20 24.68 -5.32
N LEU A 231 -0.86 25.33 -4.87
CA LEU A 231 -2.23 24.85 -4.96
C LEU A 231 -2.97 25.69 -6.00
N ILE A 232 -3.42 25.04 -7.06
CA ILE A 232 -3.98 25.70 -8.24
C ILE A 232 -5.40 25.19 -8.47
N PHE A 233 -6.33 26.14 -8.60
CA PHE A 233 -7.70 25.89 -9.04
C PHE A 233 -7.88 26.55 -10.41
N ASN A 234 -8.07 25.75 -11.47
CA ASN A 234 -8.34 26.28 -12.82
C ASN A 234 -9.78 26.01 -13.23
N ASP A 235 -10.56 27.06 -13.46
CA ASP A 235 -11.83 26.98 -14.17
C ASP A 235 -11.68 27.32 -15.66
N GLU A 236 -12.79 27.49 -16.37
CA GLU A 236 -12.81 27.87 -17.80
C GLU A 236 -12.06 29.15 -18.15
N ARG A 237 -11.99 30.10 -17.21
CA ARG A 237 -11.64 31.49 -17.50
C ARG A 237 -10.55 32.03 -16.57
N ASN A 238 -10.36 31.42 -15.41
CA ASN A 238 -9.52 31.91 -14.33
C ASN A 238 -8.72 30.79 -13.67
N SER A 239 -7.55 31.17 -13.17
CA SER A 239 -6.70 30.34 -12.31
C SER A 239 -6.51 31.04 -10.96
N SER A 240 -6.88 30.37 -9.88
CA SER A 240 -6.54 30.81 -8.51
C SER A 240 -5.33 30.01 -8.02
N VAL A 241 -4.25 30.71 -7.67
CA VAL A 241 -3.00 30.09 -7.21
C VAL A 241 -2.69 30.52 -5.79
N ILE A 242 -2.59 29.54 -4.88
CA ILE A 242 -2.11 29.72 -3.52
C ILE A 242 -0.71 29.13 -3.47
N ARG A 243 0.26 29.95 -3.04
CA ARG A 243 1.69 29.58 -3.04
C ARG A 243 2.21 29.55 -1.61
N TRP A 244 2.78 28.43 -1.22
CA TRP A 244 3.63 28.32 -0.04
C TRP A 244 5.09 28.42 -0.46
N THR A 245 5.85 29.26 0.23
CA THR A 245 7.31 29.38 0.10
C THR A 245 7.94 29.08 1.44
N ASP A 246 9.12 28.49 1.42
CA ASP A 246 9.92 28.23 2.61
C ASP A 246 10.18 29.54 3.38
N PRO A 247 9.70 29.69 4.63
CA PRO A 247 9.87 30.90 5.42
C PRO A 247 11.33 31.21 5.78
N SER A 248 12.23 30.24 5.66
CA SER A 248 13.66 30.43 5.92
C SER A 248 14.41 31.11 4.76
N ILE A 249 13.80 31.20 3.58
CA ILE A 249 14.40 31.82 2.41
C ILE A 249 14.08 33.33 2.39
N PRO A 250 15.10 34.21 2.33
CA PRO A 250 14.90 35.65 2.20
C PRO A 250 14.09 36.01 0.96
N VAL A 251 13.19 36.99 1.08
CA VAL A 251 12.43 37.52 -0.06
C VAL A 251 13.30 38.54 -0.80
N ASP A 252 14.28 38.04 -1.55
CA ASP A 252 15.29 38.87 -2.26
C ASP A 252 15.17 38.81 -3.80
N GLY A 253 14.17 38.09 -4.31
CA GLY A 253 13.89 38.01 -5.74
C GLY A 253 14.57 36.84 -6.47
N GLN A 254 15.38 36.01 -5.81
CA GLN A 254 15.90 34.75 -6.38
C GLN A 254 14.87 33.61 -6.29
N TYR A 255 13.73 33.74 -6.97
CA TYR A 255 12.70 32.68 -7.18
C TYR A 255 12.19 31.94 -5.92
N ASN A 256 12.61 32.34 -4.71
CA ASN A 256 12.43 31.63 -3.43
C ASN A 256 12.66 30.11 -3.55
N ALA A 257 13.71 29.72 -4.27
CA ALA A 257 13.98 28.31 -4.55
C ALA A 257 14.57 27.61 -3.33
N SER A 258 13.78 26.74 -2.69
CA SER A 258 14.19 25.99 -1.50
C SER A 258 14.58 24.54 -1.83
N PHE A 259 15.50 23.99 -1.04
CA PHE A 259 15.79 22.56 -1.01
C PHE A 259 15.12 21.84 0.16
N HIS A 260 14.39 22.56 1.02
CA HIS A 260 13.75 22.03 2.24
C HIS A 260 12.89 20.80 1.93
N LEU A 261 12.09 20.84 0.86
CA LEU A 261 11.16 19.76 0.49
C LEU A 261 11.78 18.64 -0.36
N CYS A 262 12.99 18.82 -0.87
CA CYS A 262 13.68 17.81 -1.69
C CYS A 262 14.91 17.22 -0.97
N ASP A 263 14.88 17.22 0.36
CA ASP A 263 15.94 16.68 1.23
C ASP A 263 15.83 15.15 1.43
N ASN A 264 14.91 14.51 0.70
CA ASN A 264 14.57 13.10 0.77
C ASN A 264 13.95 12.63 2.11
N LYS A 265 13.46 13.55 2.95
CA LYS A 265 12.65 13.24 4.14
C LYS A 265 11.17 13.43 3.84
N PHE A 266 10.33 12.91 4.74
CA PHE A 266 8.89 13.04 4.60
C PHE A 266 8.44 14.44 5.00
N HIS A 267 7.73 15.07 4.07
CA HIS A 267 7.04 16.33 4.24
C HIS A 267 5.54 16.12 4.12
N ARG A 268 4.78 16.98 4.81
CA ARG A 268 3.33 16.92 4.85
C ARG A 268 2.74 18.15 4.19
N VAL A 269 1.90 17.96 3.19
CA VAL A 269 1.09 19.04 2.59
C VAL A 269 -0.37 18.81 2.95
N LEU A 270 -0.96 19.78 3.62
CA LEU A 270 -2.37 19.79 4.00
C LEU A 270 -3.08 20.93 3.27
N VAL A 271 -4.13 20.57 2.55
CA VAL A 271 -5.07 21.51 1.93
C VAL A 271 -6.39 21.41 2.68
N LYS A 272 -6.83 22.52 3.27
CA LYS A 272 -8.17 22.65 3.83
C LYS A 272 -8.97 23.61 3.00
N ARG A 273 -10.17 23.20 2.60
CA ARG A 273 -11.12 24.03 1.88
C ARG A 273 -12.39 24.16 2.69
N ASN A 274 -12.90 25.38 2.80
CA ASN A 274 -14.19 25.69 3.37
C ASN A 274 -14.91 26.71 2.47
N PHE A 275 -15.70 26.21 1.53
CA PHE A 275 -16.33 26.96 0.44
C PHE A 275 -15.30 27.72 -0.40
N SER A 276 -15.22 29.05 -0.23
CA SER A 276 -14.22 29.90 -0.89
C SER A 276 -12.91 29.98 -0.12
N GLY A 277 -12.91 29.76 1.19
CA GLY A 277 -11.70 29.85 2.01
C GLY A 277 -10.82 28.62 1.80
N VAL A 278 -9.53 28.86 1.60
CA VAL A 278 -8.52 27.81 1.46
C VAL A 278 -7.36 28.07 2.42
N GLU A 279 -6.90 27.02 3.06
CA GLU A 279 -5.68 26.99 3.87
C GLU A 279 -4.74 25.95 3.26
N LEU A 280 -3.54 26.39 2.90
CA LEU A 280 -2.43 25.54 2.47
C LEU A 280 -1.37 25.53 3.57
N ARG A 281 -1.07 24.34 4.10
CA ARG A 281 -0.05 24.17 5.14
C ARG A 281 0.98 23.14 4.69
N VAL A 282 2.26 23.46 4.92
CA VAL A 282 3.38 22.57 4.63
C VAL A 282 4.17 22.35 5.91
N ASP A 283 4.36 21.08 6.27
CA ASP A 283 4.90 20.62 7.53
C ASP A 283 4.18 21.29 8.73
N ASP A 284 4.95 21.75 9.72
CA ASP A 284 4.45 22.41 10.92
C ASP A 284 4.49 23.95 10.82
N HIS A 285 4.67 24.50 9.60
CA HIS A 285 4.69 25.94 9.38
C HIS A 285 3.29 26.57 9.48
N ALA A 286 3.27 27.89 9.66
CA ALA A 286 2.04 28.67 9.60
C ALA A 286 1.34 28.50 8.24
N PRO A 287 0.00 28.37 8.22
CA PRO A 287 -0.73 28.19 6.98
C PRO A 287 -0.73 29.45 6.12
N VAL A 288 -0.72 29.25 4.80
CA VAL A 288 -1.02 30.28 3.81
C VAL A 288 -2.52 30.27 3.54
N LEU A 289 -3.17 31.41 3.77
CA LEU A 289 -4.58 31.60 3.52
C LEU A 289 -4.80 32.12 2.11
N GLY A 290 -5.82 31.61 1.44
CA GLY A 290 -6.22 32.04 0.11
C GLY A 290 -7.72 31.93 -0.09
N THR A 291 -8.17 32.41 -1.23
CA THR A 291 -9.57 32.36 -1.63
C THR A 291 -9.71 31.79 -3.04
N VAL A 292 -10.73 30.96 -3.23
CA VAL A 292 -11.13 30.40 -4.53
C VAL A 292 -12.62 30.67 -4.76
N PRO A 293 -13.14 30.54 -5.98
CA PRO A 293 -14.58 30.67 -6.23
C PRO A 293 -15.40 29.73 -5.32
N ALA A 294 -16.41 30.27 -4.62
CA ALA A 294 -17.23 29.50 -3.69
C ALA A 294 -17.96 28.35 -4.39
N SER A 295 -18.43 28.60 -5.61
CA SER A 295 -19.02 27.61 -6.53
C SER A 295 -17.95 27.08 -7.49
N TYR A 296 -16.97 26.37 -6.95
CA TYR A 296 -16.04 25.57 -7.76
C TYR A 296 -16.48 24.10 -7.73
N PRO A 297 -17.48 23.69 -8.55
CA PRO A 297 -17.89 22.30 -8.65
C PRO A 297 -16.87 21.54 -9.50
N LEU A 298 -16.26 20.52 -8.91
CA LEU A 298 -15.54 19.49 -9.66
C LEU A 298 -16.23 18.18 -9.36
N ASN A 299 -17.20 17.84 -10.20
CA ASN A 299 -17.95 16.59 -10.14
C ASN A 299 -17.40 15.64 -11.20
N HIS A 300 -17.44 14.34 -10.93
CA HIS A 300 -17.01 13.31 -11.90
C HIS A 300 -15.55 13.50 -12.37
N GLY A 301 -14.67 13.94 -11.47
CA GLY A 301 -13.26 14.13 -11.75
C GLY A 301 -12.44 12.85 -11.65
N THR A 302 -11.31 12.83 -12.36
CA THR A 302 -10.29 11.79 -12.17
C THR A 302 -9.23 12.31 -11.21
N PHE A 303 -9.11 11.68 -10.05
CA PHE A 303 -8.14 12.01 -9.01
C PHE A 303 -6.86 11.19 -9.22
N HIS A 304 -5.81 11.87 -9.66
CA HIS A 304 -4.48 11.35 -9.84
C HIS A 304 -3.51 11.74 -8.71
N ILE A 305 -2.51 10.89 -8.47
CA ILE A 305 -1.40 11.12 -7.53
C ILE A 305 -0.08 10.89 -8.26
N GLY A 306 0.88 11.79 -8.02
CA GLY A 306 2.26 11.68 -8.49
C GLY A 306 2.50 11.96 -9.98
N GLY A 307 1.46 11.98 -10.81
CA GLY A 307 1.56 12.18 -12.25
C GLY A 307 0.18 12.17 -12.89
N VAL A 308 0.11 12.38 -14.20
CA VAL A 308 -1.08 12.18 -15.04
C VAL A 308 -0.66 11.48 -16.34
N PRO A 309 -1.58 10.85 -17.09
CA PRO A 309 -1.27 10.31 -18.41
C PRO A 309 -0.73 11.37 -19.39
N ASP A 310 0.31 11.00 -20.15
CA ASP A 310 0.82 11.82 -21.25
C ASP A 310 -0.28 12.09 -22.28
N GLY A 311 -0.33 13.32 -22.80
CA GLY A 311 -1.31 13.68 -23.82
C GLY A 311 -2.76 13.73 -23.33
N SER A 312 -3.01 13.74 -22.01
CA SER A 312 -4.33 13.92 -21.41
C SER A 312 -5.06 15.23 -21.77
N GLY A 313 -4.49 16.06 -22.65
CA GLY A 313 -5.19 17.16 -23.32
C GLY A 313 -5.46 18.38 -22.42
N PHE A 314 -5.24 18.27 -21.12
CA PHE A 314 -5.44 19.35 -20.17
C PHE A 314 -4.15 20.12 -19.91
N GLN A 315 -4.13 21.41 -20.23
CA GLN A 315 -3.09 22.37 -19.83
C GLN A 315 -3.14 22.69 -18.31
N THR A 316 -3.60 21.75 -17.47
CA THR A 316 -4.03 21.97 -16.07
C THR A 316 -2.91 21.87 -15.04
N HIS A 317 -1.73 21.43 -15.45
CA HIS A 317 -0.49 21.77 -14.74
C HIS A 317 -0.16 23.18 -15.20
N SER A 318 0.28 24.06 -14.31
CA SER A 318 0.52 25.49 -14.54
C SER A 318 1.40 25.89 -15.76
N GLY A 319 1.79 24.95 -16.61
CA GLY A 319 2.87 25.03 -17.58
C GLY A 319 4.23 24.92 -16.90
N MET A 320 4.30 24.86 -15.56
CA MET A 320 5.55 25.02 -14.83
C MET A 320 6.17 23.69 -14.37
N SER A 321 5.40 22.61 -14.20
CA SER A 321 5.94 21.26 -13.94
C SER A 321 5.35 20.21 -14.88
N HIS A 322 6.03 19.91 -15.98
CA HIS A 322 5.70 18.79 -16.90
C HIS A 322 6.17 17.43 -16.38
N LYS A 323 6.63 17.35 -15.13
CA LYS A 323 7.26 16.16 -14.56
C LYS A 323 6.39 15.56 -13.47
N GLY A 324 6.21 14.25 -13.52
CA GLY A 324 5.70 13.50 -12.38
C GLY A 324 6.67 13.55 -11.20
N LEU A 325 6.19 13.12 -10.04
CA LEU A 325 6.98 12.97 -8.83
C LEU A 325 8.12 11.97 -9.06
N THR A 326 9.31 12.31 -8.59
CA THR A 326 10.41 11.36 -8.41
C THR A 326 10.68 11.20 -6.92
N GLY A 327 10.11 10.16 -6.31
CA GLY A 327 10.09 10.06 -4.86
C GLY A 327 9.09 9.03 -4.35
N CYS A 328 8.59 9.24 -3.14
CA CYS A 328 7.57 8.37 -2.56
C CYS A 328 6.40 9.16 -2.01
N VAL A 329 5.22 8.57 -2.07
CA VAL A 329 4.06 9.01 -1.32
C VAL A 329 3.79 7.98 -0.23
N GLN A 330 3.93 8.41 1.03
CA GLN A 330 3.71 7.58 2.19
C GLN A 330 2.22 7.38 2.48
N GLY A 331 1.42 8.41 2.27
CA GLY A 331 0.00 8.35 2.55
C GLY A 331 -0.77 9.51 1.96
N LEU A 332 -2.04 9.24 1.69
CA LEU A 332 -3.07 10.21 1.38
C LEU A 332 -4.13 10.09 2.48
N LYS A 333 -4.59 11.22 3.02
CA LYS A 333 -5.77 11.27 3.87
C LYS A 333 -6.80 12.24 3.30
N ILE A 334 -8.05 11.84 3.35
CA ILE A 334 -9.20 12.65 2.95
C ILE A 334 -10.16 12.67 4.15
N GLU A 335 -10.52 13.85 4.63
CA GLU A 335 -11.30 14.02 5.88
C GLU A 335 -10.68 13.28 7.09
N GLY A 336 -9.35 13.24 7.15
CA GLY A 336 -8.59 12.54 8.19
C GLY A 336 -8.59 11.00 8.08
N GLN A 337 -9.31 10.42 7.11
CA GLN A 337 -9.30 8.98 6.85
C GLN A 337 -8.21 8.61 5.85
N SER A 338 -7.46 7.55 6.14
CA SER A 338 -6.41 7.07 5.23
C SER A 338 -7.02 6.52 3.94
N ALA A 339 -6.65 7.11 2.82
CA ALA A 339 -6.95 6.65 1.47
C ALA A 339 -5.83 5.67 1.05
N GLY A 340 -6.12 4.37 1.04
CA GLY A 340 -5.13 3.35 0.70
C GLY A 340 -4.57 3.55 -0.72
N LEU A 341 -3.25 3.60 -0.87
CA LEU A 341 -2.59 3.90 -2.15
C LEU A 341 -2.22 2.67 -2.98
N ILE A 342 -1.99 1.54 -2.30
CA ILE A 342 -1.34 0.35 -2.88
C ILE A 342 -2.35 -0.71 -3.34
N ARG A 343 -3.54 -0.71 -2.77
CA ARG A 343 -4.62 -1.66 -3.03
C ARG A 343 -5.86 -0.91 -3.48
N ASN A 344 -6.58 -1.46 -4.46
CA ASN A 344 -7.83 -0.91 -5.03
C ASN A 344 -7.65 0.43 -5.76
N THR A 345 -6.46 0.69 -6.29
CA THR A 345 -6.13 1.84 -7.13
C THR A 345 -5.56 1.33 -8.46
N LEU A 346 -5.64 2.15 -9.51
CA LEU A 346 -4.98 1.82 -10.78
C LEU A 346 -3.58 2.42 -10.78
N LEU A 347 -2.56 1.56 -10.87
CA LEU A 347 -1.16 1.93 -10.82
C LEU A 347 -0.55 1.90 -12.23
N HIS A 348 -0.01 3.03 -12.69
CA HIS A 348 0.67 3.14 -13.97
C HIS A 348 2.12 3.53 -13.73
N ASN A 349 3.07 2.62 -14.01
CA ASN A 349 4.50 2.80 -13.74
C ASN A 349 4.84 3.21 -12.28
N VAL A 350 3.98 2.86 -11.33
CA VAL A 350 4.18 3.09 -9.90
C VAL A 350 4.68 1.82 -9.23
N GLN A 351 5.69 1.95 -8.38
CA GLN A 351 6.16 0.85 -7.56
C GLN A 351 5.29 0.69 -6.31
N GLN A 352 4.81 -0.54 -6.08
CA GLN A 352 4.22 -0.92 -4.80
C GLN A 352 5.33 -1.14 -3.77
N GLY A 353 5.41 -0.22 -2.81
CA GLY A 353 6.53 -0.10 -1.89
C GLY A 353 7.56 0.91 -2.39
N CYS A 354 8.17 1.63 -1.46
CA CYS A 354 9.25 2.56 -1.78
C CYS A 354 10.45 2.29 -0.87
N ASN A 355 11.66 2.53 -1.38
CA ASN A 355 12.87 2.32 -0.59
C ASN A 355 12.81 3.15 0.68
N ALA A 356 13.35 2.69 1.79
CA ALA A 356 13.50 3.57 2.94
C ALA A 356 14.46 4.72 2.57
N PRO A 357 14.31 5.92 3.16
CA PRO A 357 15.36 6.93 3.12
C PRO A 357 16.65 6.29 3.64
N ARG A 358 17.78 6.48 2.95
CA ARG A 358 19.07 6.02 3.50
C ARG A 358 19.26 6.66 4.87
N ALA A 359 19.48 5.85 5.92
CA ALA A 359 19.94 6.36 7.19
C ALA A 359 21.28 7.09 6.96
N ALA A 360 21.34 8.35 7.40
CA ALA A 360 22.54 9.18 7.31
C ALA A 360 23.64 8.69 8.26
#